data_AF-A0A933TQH1-F1
#
_entry.id   AF-A0A933TQH1-F1
#
_cell.length_a   1.000
_cell.length_b   1.000
_cell.length_c   1.000
_cell.angle_alpha   90.00
_cell.angle_beta   90.00
_cell.angle_gamma   90.00
#
_symmetry.space_group_name_H-M   'P 1'
#
loop_
_entity.id
_entity.type
_entity.pdbx_description
1 polymer ?
#
loop_
_entity_poly.entity_id
_entity_poly.type
_entity_poly.pdbx_seq_one_letter_code
_entity_poly.pdbx_strand_id
1 'polypeptide(L)'
;MLRTLFLLLMAGLMYAVWSGRCHAATQCAGGIEVGDTRRVVLAKLQVAPVKKQARIVLGVPQETLTFRSGLSSYTVVYLVFDRVVVVDTQESTLPEVLLHRQP
;
A
#
# COMPACT_ATOMS: atom_id res chain seq x y z
N MET A 1 -5.41 -42.43 4.02
CA MET A 1 -5.98 -41.37 3.13
C MET A 1 -6.42 -40.10 3.87
N LEU A 2 -6.39 -40.04 5.20
CA LEU A 2 -6.76 -38.85 6.01
C LEU A 2 -5.72 -37.71 5.98
N ARG A 3 -4.45 -38.05 5.68
CA ARG A 3 -3.30 -37.15 5.78
C ARG A 3 -3.22 -36.11 4.65
N THR A 4 -3.71 -36.44 3.45
CA THR A 4 -3.76 -35.51 2.31
C THR A 4 -4.90 -34.50 2.44
N LEU A 5 -6.01 -34.88 3.05
CA LEU A 5 -7.14 -33.99 3.31
C LEU A 5 -6.75 -32.87 4.29
N PHE A 6 -5.96 -33.20 5.33
CA PHE A 6 -5.47 -32.23 6.30
C PHE A 6 -4.52 -31.20 5.68
N LEU A 7 -3.66 -31.62 4.75
CA LEU A 7 -2.74 -30.71 4.04
C LEU A 7 -3.51 -29.73 3.13
N LEU A 8 -4.57 -30.19 2.46
CA LEU A 8 -5.45 -29.32 1.67
C LEU A 8 -6.23 -28.33 2.54
N LEU A 9 -6.67 -28.77 3.73
CA LEU A 9 -7.39 -27.91 4.67
C LEU A 9 -6.49 -26.80 5.25
N MET A 10 -5.24 -27.13 5.59
CA MET A 10 -4.24 -26.16 6.06
C MET A 10 -3.83 -25.19 4.95
N ALA A 11 -3.71 -25.67 3.70
CA ALA A 11 -3.50 -24.78 2.57
C ALA A 11 -4.67 -23.81 2.40
N GLY A 12 -5.92 -24.28 2.48
CA GLY A 12 -7.12 -23.43 2.39
C GLY A 12 -7.19 -22.36 3.48
N LEU A 13 -6.82 -22.70 4.72
CA LEU A 13 -6.76 -21.75 5.83
C LEU A 13 -5.66 -20.69 5.66
N MET A 14 -4.48 -21.05 5.13
CA MET A 14 -3.43 -20.07 4.83
C MET A 14 -3.83 -19.12 3.69
N TYR A 15 -4.60 -19.59 2.70
CA TYR A 15 -5.12 -18.73 1.62
C TYR A 15 -6.21 -17.76 2.11
N ALA A 16 -7.04 -18.15 3.08
CA ALA A 16 -8.07 -17.28 3.65
C ALA A 16 -7.48 -16.12 4.49
N VAL A 17 -6.30 -16.31 5.09
CA VAL A 17 -5.56 -15.22 5.77
C VAL A 17 -4.98 -14.22 4.76
N TRP A 18 -4.84 -14.62 3.50
CA TRP A 18 -4.26 -13.83 2.41
C TRP A 18 -5.28 -12.98 1.63
N SER A 19 -6.50 -12.81 2.15
CA SER A 19 -7.54 -11.98 1.53
C SER A 19 -7.73 -10.61 2.19
N GLY A 20 -6.86 -10.21 3.12
CA GLY A 20 -6.73 -8.82 3.57
C GLY A 20 -6.15 -7.89 2.49
N ARG A 21 -6.33 -8.21 1.21
CA ARG A 21 -5.91 -7.36 0.11
C ARG A 21 -6.80 -6.15 0.09
N CYS A 22 -6.14 -5.02 -0.03
CA CYS A 22 -6.78 -3.76 0.03
C CYS A 22 -7.22 -3.38 -1.40
N HIS A 23 -8.50 -3.60 -1.71
CA HIS A 23 -9.00 -3.60 -3.10
C HIS A 23 -9.23 -2.18 -3.66
N ALA A 24 -9.45 -1.19 -2.79
CA ALA A 24 -9.62 0.22 -3.15
C ALA A 24 -8.63 1.10 -2.36
N ALA A 25 -7.94 2.03 -3.02
CA ALA A 25 -6.92 2.88 -2.38
C ALA A 25 -7.48 3.68 -1.18
N THR A 26 -8.73 4.13 -1.25
CA THR A 26 -9.42 4.83 -0.15
C THR A 26 -9.61 3.96 1.08
N GLN A 27 -9.91 2.66 0.91
CA GLN A 27 -10.00 1.72 2.03
C GLN A 27 -8.63 1.46 2.67
N CYS A 28 -7.56 1.52 1.88
CA CYS A 28 -6.18 1.31 2.36
C CYS A 28 -5.65 2.51 3.12
N ALA A 29 -5.95 3.70 2.61
CA ALA A 29 -5.64 4.94 3.30
C ALA A 29 -6.43 5.07 4.60
N GLY A 30 -7.71 4.69 4.61
CA GLY A 30 -8.58 4.81 5.78
C GLY A 30 -8.13 4.00 7.00
N GLY A 31 -7.32 2.96 6.82
CA GLY A 31 -6.73 2.19 7.93
C GLY A 31 -5.45 2.79 8.51
N ILE A 32 -4.83 3.76 7.84
CA ILE A 32 -3.55 4.35 8.24
C ILE A 32 -3.81 5.68 8.95
N GLU A 33 -3.21 5.84 10.12
CA GLU A 33 -3.37 7.04 10.93
C GLU A 33 -2.10 7.89 10.91
N VAL A 34 -2.27 9.21 11.04
CA VAL A 34 -1.15 10.13 11.26
C VAL A 34 -0.48 9.77 12.59
N GLY A 35 0.85 9.64 12.56
CA GLY A 35 1.65 9.19 13.70
C GLY A 35 1.92 7.68 13.73
N ASP A 36 1.29 6.87 12.86
CA ASP A 36 1.66 5.47 12.68
C ASP A 36 3.15 5.36 12.31
N THR A 37 3.84 4.33 12.81
CA THR A 37 5.20 4.07 12.36
C THR A 37 5.19 3.33 11.03
N ARG A 38 6.31 3.39 10.31
CA ARG A 38 6.51 2.56 9.11
C ARG A 38 6.17 1.09 9.34
N ARG A 39 6.58 0.53 10.48
CA ARG A 39 6.32 -0.87 10.83
C ARG A 39 4.82 -1.14 10.93
N VAL A 40 4.07 -0.22 11.55
CA VAL A 40 2.61 -0.32 11.68
C VAL A 40 1.94 -0.22 10.32
N VAL A 41 2.35 0.72 9.47
CA VAL A 41 1.83 0.85 8.09
C VAL A 41 2.00 -0.44 7.30
N LEU A 42 3.21 -1.02 7.30
CA LEU A 42 3.50 -2.27 6.59
C LEU A 42 2.69 -3.45 7.15
N ALA A 43 2.48 -3.50 8.47
CA ALA A 43 1.67 -4.53 9.11
C ALA A 43 0.17 -4.39 8.78
N LYS A 44 -0.35 -3.15 8.71
CA LYS A 44 -1.76 -2.87 8.35
C LYS A 44 -2.05 -3.19 6.90
N LEU A 45 -1.17 -2.80 5.98
CA LEU A 45 -1.39 -3.00 4.55
C LEU A 45 -1.06 -4.42 4.08
N GLN A 46 -0.21 -5.16 4.81
CA GLN A 46 0.23 -6.52 4.50
C GLN A 46 0.74 -6.71 3.05
N VAL A 47 1.19 -5.62 2.43
CA VAL A 47 1.67 -5.56 1.05
C VAL A 47 2.93 -4.73 1.03
N ALA A 48 3.91 -5.16 0.24
CA ALA A 48 5.14 -4.39 0.04
C ALA A 48 4.87 -3.14 -0.82
N PRO A 49 5.50 -2.00 -0.52
CA PRO A 49 5.38 -0.81 -1.35
C PRO A 49 5.97 -1.09 -2.74
N VAL A 50 5.27 -0.65 -3.79
CA VAL A 50 5.74 -0.75 -5.18
C VAL A 50 6.85 0.26 -5.48
N LYS A 51 6.88 1.37 -4.73
CA LYS A 51 7.93 2.38 -4.81
C LYS A 51 8.24 2.88 -3.41
N LYS A 52 9.54 3.04 -3.15
CA LYS A 52 10.06 3.65 -1.93
C LYS A 52 11.05 4.73 -2.32
N GLN A 53 10.89 5.92 -1.74
CA GLN A 53 11.81 7.03 -1.93
C GLN A 53 12.18 7.62 -0.58
N ALA A 54 13.47 7.63 -0.25
CA ALA A 54 13.99 8.28 0.96
C ALA A 54 14.76 9.53 0.55
N ARG A 55 14.53 10.63 1.28
CA ARG A 55 15.22 11.91 1.07
C ARG A 55 15.48 12.57 2.43
N ILE A 56 16.53 13.37 2.52
CA ILE A 56 16.80 14.19 3.71
C ILE A 56 16.60 15.64 3.28
N VAL A 57 15.67 16.34 3.92
CA VAL A 57 15.36 17.75 3.63
C VAL A 57 15.70 18.55 4.88
N LEU A 58 16.67 19.47 4.80
CA LEU A 58 17.11 20.30 5.94
C LEU A 58 17.47 19.48 7.19
N GLY A 59 18.15 18.34 7.00
CA GLY A 59 18.52 17.43 8.10
C GLY A 59 17.37 16.56 8.62
N VAL A 60 16.16 16.72 8.09
CA VAL A 60 14.99 15.92 8.46
C VAL A 60 14.84 14.74 7.50
N PRO A 61 14.89 13.48 7.99
CA PRO A 61 14.67 12.31 7.17
C PRO A 61 13.18 12.20 6.79
N GLN A 62 12.93 12.14 5.49
CA GLN A 62 11.62 11.93 4.91
C GLN A 62 11.62 10.66 4.06
N GLU A 63 10.55 9.90 4.14
CA GLU A 63 10.36 8.69 3.34
C GLU A 63 8.97 8.73 2.71
N THR A 64 8.86 8.33 1.46
CA THR A 64 7.59 8.17 0.76
C THR A 64 7.46 6.71 0.34
N LEU A 65 6.36 6.09 0.74
CA LEU A 65 6.01 4.72 0.41
C LEU A 65 4.77 4.73 -0.48
N THR A 66 4.87 4.16 -1.67
CA THR A 66 3.74 4.02 -2.59
C THR A 66 3.30 2.57 -2.62
N PHE A 67 2.02 2.33 -2.39
CA PHE A 67 1.38 1.02 -2.45
C PHE A 67 0.40 1.02 -3.61
N ARG A 68 0.35 -0.06 -4.37
CA ARG A 68 -0.62 -0.23 -5.45
C ARG A 68 -1.83 -1.00 -4.92
N SER A 69 -3.01 -0.44 -5.11
CA SER A 69 -4.30 -1.05 -4.77
C SER A 69 -5.08 -1.25 -6.07
N GLY A 70 -5.30 -2.51 -6.45
CA GLY A 70 -5.95 -2.84 -7.72
C GLY A 70 -5.10 -2.54 -8.95
N LEU A 71 -5.76 -2.26 -10.09
CA LEU A 71 -5.09 -2.09 -11.39
C LEU A 71 -4.50 -0.69 -11.59
N SER A 72 -5.15 0.35 -11.08
CA SER A 72 -4.80 1.74 -11.38
C SER A 72 -4.81 2.68 -10.17
N SER A 73 -5.03 2.18 -8.95
CA SER A 73 -5.08 3.04 -7.77
C SER A 73 -3.83 2.87 -6.91
N TYR A 74 -3.41 3.95 -6.27
CA TYR A 74 -2.21 4.01 -5.45
C TYR A 74 -2.51 4.70 -4.12
N THR A 75 -1.92 4.18 -3.05
CA THR A 75 -1.88 4.85 -1.74
C THR A 75 -0.46 5.33 -1.51
N VAL A 76 -0.28 6.62 -1.29
CA VAL A 76 1.02 7.24 -1.05
C VAL A 76 1.09 7.67 0.41
N VAL A 77 2.04 7.11 1.14
CA VAL A 77 2.26 7.38 2.56
C VAL A 77 3.54 8.18 2.71
N TYR A 78 3.44 9.36 3.32
CA TYR A 78 4.57 10.23 3.61
C TYR A 78 4.94 10.08 5.08
N LEU A 79 6.21 9.78 5.31
CA LEU A 79 6.78 9.62 6.63
C LEU A 79 7.85 10.68 6.87
N VAL A 80 7.90 11.17 8.11
CA VAL A 80 8.96 12.05 8.63
C VAL A 80 9.41 11.45 9.95
N PHE A 81 10.72 11.25 10.14
CA PHE A 81 11.26 10.54 11.32
C PHE A 81 10.54 9.20 11.61
N ASP A 82 10.32 8.38 10.58
CA ASP A 82 9.61 7.08 10.66
C ASP A 82 8.12 7.13 11.03
N ARG A 83 7.53 8.33 11.11
CA ARG A 83 6.12 8.54 11.46
C ARG A 83 5.32 9.07 10.28
N VAL A 84 4.13 8.51 10.06
CA VAL A 84 3.20 9.00 9.04
C VAL A 84 2.80 10.43 9.35
N VAL A 85 2.94 11.31 8.37
CA VAL A 85 2.47 12.70 8.46
C VAL A 85 1.30 12.92 7.51
N VAL A 86 1.33 12.27 6.34
CA VAL A 86 0.29 12.41 5.31
C VAL A 86 0.05 11.06 4.65
N VAL A 87 -1.20 10.79 4.34
CA VAL A 87 -1.63 9.68 3.50
C VAL A 87 -2.45 10.28 2.36
N ASP A 88 -2.09 9.93 1.13
CA ASP A 88 -2.74 10.39 -0.09
C ASP A 88 -3.20 9.19 -0.92
N THR A 89 -4.28 9.34 -1.66
CA THR A 89 -4.81 8.33 -2.57
C THR A 89 -4.86 8.89 -3.96
N GLN A 90 -4.11 8.25 -4.86
CA GLN A 90 -4.04 8.65 -6.26
C GLN A 90 -4.74 7.58 -7.09
N GLU A 91 -5.77 7.98 -7.81
CA GLU A 91 -6.28 7.17 -8.91
C GLU A 91 -5.50 7.56 -10.15
N SER A 92 -4.89 6.57 -10.82
CA SER A 92 -4.46 6.75 -12.19
C SER A 92 -5.71 6.81 -13.05
N THR A 93 -6.30 8.01 -13.12
CA THR A 93 -7.06 8.39 -14.31
C THR A 93 -6.14 8.17 -15.51
N LEU A 94 -6.67 7.60 -16.60
CA LEU A 94 -5.91 7.32 -17.82
C LEU A 94 -4.95 8.47 -18.20
N PRO A 95 -3.80 8.17 -18.81
CA PRO A 95 -2.71 9.12 -18.97
C PRO A 95 -3.18 10.38 -19.71
N GLU A 96 -2.80 11.55 -19.17
CA GLU A 96 -2.96 12.89 -19.79
C GLU A 96 -2.36 13.00 -21.21
N VAL A 97 -1.68 11.94 -21.69
CA VAL A 97 -1.18 11.80 -23.06
C VAL A 97 -2.30 11.81 -24.12
N LEU A 98 -3.57 11.59 -23.76
CA LEU A 98 -4.71 11.77 -24.67
C LEU A 98 -5.33 13.18 -24.65
N LEU A 99 -4.93 14.06 -23.73
CA LEU A 99 -5.47 15.43 -23.60
C LEU A 99 -4.50 16.53 -24.07
N HIS A 100 -3.22 16.21 -24.32
CA HIS A 100 -2.21 17.15 -24.84
C HIS A 100 -1.96 17.05 -26.36
N ARG A 101 -2.99 16.72 -27.15
CA ARG A 101 -3.00 17.02 -28.59
C ARG A 101 -4.06 18.06 -28.90
N GLN A 102 -3.74 19.32 -28.63
CA GLN A 102 -4.23 20.51 -29.31
C GLN A 102 -3.51 21.72 -28.72
N PRO A 103 -3.02 22.70 -29.51
CA PRO A 103 -3.09 22.86 -30.97
C PRO A 103 -1.84 22.38 -31.74
#